data_AF-A0A969PEB5-F1
#
_entry.id   AF-A0A969PEB5-F1
#
_cell.length_a   1.000
_cell.length_b   1.000
_cell.length_c   1.000
_cell.angle_alpha   90.00
_cell.angle_beta   90.00
_cell.angle_gamma   90.00
#
_symmetry.space_group_name_H-M   'P 1'
#
loop_
_entity.id
_entity.type
_entity.pdbx_description
1 polymer ?
#
loop_
_entity_poly.entity_id
_entity_poly.type
_entity_poly.pdbx_seq_one_letter_code
_entity_poly.pdbx_strand_id
1 'polypeptide(L)'
;MLPPIFEEYSQNIHYLLRQSDKQTSQALLIHCIQGLLLQGKSRHDSGDYYEAIESYDQVISINPYISEVYRARSLSYSALGYLAEAMADLQRAMSID
;
A
#
# COMPACT_ATOMS: atom_id res chain seq x y z
N MET A 1 -0.32 25.53 -13.54
CA MET A 1 -1.34 24.55 -13.94
C MET A 1 -1.10 23.33 -13.07
N LEU A 2 -1.90 23.21 -11.99
CA LEU A 2 -1.91 22.25 -10.86
C LEU A 2 -0.57 21.92 -10.16
N PRO A 3 -0.43 22.17 -8.84
CA PRO A 3 0.79 21.83 -8.11
C PRO A 3 0.92 20.30 -7.92
N PRO A 4 2.15 19.76 -7.76
CA PRO A 4 2.39 18.33 -7.59
C PRO A 4 2.01 17.90 -6.17
N ILE A 5 0.72 17.61 -5.98
CA ILE A 5 0.13 17.32 -4.66
C ILE A 5 0.73 16.05 -4.02
N PHE A 6 1.33 15.14 -4.80
CA PHE A 6 1.82 13.84 -4.31
C PHE A 6 3.17 13.90 -3.56
N GLU A 7 4.08 14.80 -3.91
CA GLU A 7 5.38 14.95 -3.21
C GLU A 7 5.21 15.57 -1.82
N GLU A 8 4.18 16.41 -1.66
CA GLU A 8 3.90 17.11 -0.42
C GLU A 8 3.38 16.13 0.65
N TYR A 9 2.63 15.08 0.29
CA TYR A 9 2.11 14.11 1.26
C TYR A 9 3.20 13.21 1.87
N SER A 10 4.15 12.70 1.08
CA SER A 10 5.22 11.85 1.61
C SER A 10 6.18 12.64 2.49
N GLN A 11 6.51 13.87 2.09
CA GLN A 11 7.32 14.79 2.89
C GLN A 11 6.56 15.29 4.13
N ASN A 12 5.25 15.54 4.04
CA ASN A 12 4.43 15.95 5.19
C ASN A 12 4.26 14.84 6.22
N ILE A 13 4.14 13.57 5.83
CA ILE A 13 4.09 12.47 6.78
C ILE A 13 5.40 12.45 7.58
N HIS A 14 6.56 12.42 6.94
CA HIS A 14 7.84 12.43 7.66
C HIS A 14 8.06 13.70 8.53
N TYR A 15 7.55 14.85 8.10
CA TYR A 15 7.63 16.10 8.85
C TYR A 15 6.72 16.11 10.09
N LEU A 16 5.49 15.62 9.98
CA LEU A 16 4.52 15.50 11.09
C LEU A 16 4.95 14.44 12.11
N LEU A 17 5.62 13.37 11.66
CA LEU A 17 6.19 12.33 12.52
C LEU A 17 7.36 12.82 13.39
N ARG A 18 7.96 13.98 13.05
CA ARG A 18 9.09 14.59 13.75
C ARG A 18 8.66 15.54 14.87
N GLN A 19 7.45 16.11 14.80
CA GLN A 19 6.93 17.09 15.77
C GLN A 19 5.99 16.49 16.82
N SER A 20 5.39 15.32 16.56
CA SER A 20 4.51 14.62 17.49
C SER A 20 5.21 13.37 18.04
N ASP A 21 4.91 13.02 19.29
CA ASP A 21 5.48 11.87 20.01
C ASP A 21 5.62 10.66 19.09
N LYS A 22 6.80 10.00 19.07
CA LYS A 22 7.10 8.88 18.17
C LYS A 22 6.02 7.78 18.19
N GLN A 23 5.32 7.63 19.31
CA GLN A 23 4.21 6.69 19.47
C GLN A 23 2.92 7.14 18.76
N THR A 24 2.56 8.43 18.81
CA THR A 24 1.39 8.99 18.10
C THR A 24 1.57 8.90 16.59
N SER A 25 2.80 9.15 16.17
CA SER A 25 3.32 9.03 14.82
C SER A 25 3.22 7.59 14.28
N GLN A 26 3.64 6.60 15.06
CA GLN A 26 3.55 5.18 14.71
C GLN A 26 2.09 4.67 14.73
N ALA A 27 1.27 5.11 15.68
CA ALA A 27 -0.14 4.74 15.74
C ALA A 27 -0.92 5.26 14.51
N LEU A 28 -0.68 6.51 14.10
CA LEU A 28 -1.26 7.08 12.89
C LEU A 28 -0.83 6.27 11.65
N LEU A 29 0.44 5.88 11.56
CA LEU A 29 0.98 5.08 10.47
C LEU A 29 0.30 3.70 10.38
N ILE A 30 0.11 3.02 11.51
CA ILE A 30 -0.57 1.71 11.57
C ILE A 30 -2.03 1.84 11.12
N HIS A 31 -2.74 2.87 11.58
CA HIS A 31 -4.12 3.11 11.16
C HIS A 31 -4.25 3.44 9.67
N CYS A 32 -3.29 4.20 9.11
CA CYS A 32 -3.22 4.46 7.67
C CYS A 32 -3.00 3.16 6.87
N ILE A 33 -2.09 2.29 7.29
CA ILE A 33 -1.84 0.99 6.63
C ILE A 33 -3.13 0.15 6.58
N GLN A 34 -3.84 0.03 7.70
CA GLN A 34 -5.08 -0.74 7.78
C GLN A 34 -6.18 -0.16 6.88
N GLY A 35 -6.35 1.16 6.89
CA GLY A 35 -7.32 1.84 6.02
C GLY A 35 -7.04 1.61 4.54
N LEU A 36 -5.77 1.75 4.12
CA LEU A 36 -5.34 1.52 2.74
C LEU A 36 -5.48 0.06 2.31
N LEU A 37 -5.17 -0.90 3.19
CA LEU A 37 -5.39 -2.33 2.93
C LEU A 37 -6.87 -2.65 2.70
N LEU A 38 -7.76 -2.12 3.55
CA LEU A 38 -9.20 -2.31 3.39
C LEU A 38 -9.72 -1.64 2.12
N GLN A 39 -9.24 -0.44 1.80
CA GLN A 39 -9.58 0.26 0.57
C GLN A 39 -9.15 -0.53 -0.67
N GLY A 40 -7.92 -1.05 -0.69
CA GLY A 40 -7.43 -1.88 -1.80
C GLY A 40 -8.27 -3.14 -1.98
N LYS A 41 -8.63 -3.82 -0.88
CA LYS A 41 -9.53 -4.99 -0.92
C LYS A 41 -10.91 -4.63 -1.47
N SER A 42 -11.51 -3.54 -0.98
CA SER A 42 -12.81 -3.08 -1.47
C SER A 42 -12.80 -2.75 -2.97
N ARG A 43 -11.71 -2.16 -3.46
CA ARG A 43 -11.52 -1.86 -4.90
C ARG A 43 -11.36 -3.14 -5.70
N HIS A 44 -10.56 -4.10 -5.23
CA HIS A 44 -10.42 -5.42 -5.84
C HIS A 44 -11.78 -6.12 -5.96
N ASP A 45 -12.54 -6.17 -4.88
CA ASP A 45 -13.86 -6.79 -4.84
C ASP A 45 -14.86 -6.11 -5.78
N SER A 46 -14.66 -4.82 -6.06
CA SER A 46 -15.47 -4.03 -7.01
C SER A 46 -15.01 -4.18 -8.47
N GLY A 47 -13.88 -4.84 -8.72
CA GLY A 47 -13.28 -4.98 -10.06
C GLY A 47 -12.35 -3.82 -10.47
N ASP A 48 -12.15 -2.84 -9.59
CA ASP A 48 -11.27 -1.68 -9.78
C ASP A 48 -9.81 -2.07 -9.51
N TYR A 49 -9.29 -3.00 -10.31
CA TYR A 49 -8.03 -3.67 -10.02
C TYR A 49 -6.81 -2.74 -10.07
N TYR A 50 -6.81 -1.72 -10.93
CA TYR A 50 -5.72 -0.75 -10.99
C TYR A 50 -5.69 0.12 -9.73
N GLU A 51 -6.84 0.62 -9.30
CA GLU A 51 -6.99 1.39 -8.07
C GLU A 51 -6.69 0.56 -6.83
N ALA A 52 -6.98 -0.75 -6.85
CA ALA A 52 -6.58 -1.68 -5.80
C ALA A 52 -5.06 -1.79 -5.70
N ILE A 53 -4.37 -1.94 -6.84
CA ILE A 53 -2.91 -1.97 -6.93
C ILE A 53 -2.31 -0.69 -6.35
N GLU A 54 -2.83 0.50 -6.71
CA GLU A 54 -2.34 1.76 -6.17
C GLU A 54 -2.45 1.83 -4.64
N SER A 55 -3.57 1.36 -4.06
CA SER A 55 -3.72 1.29 -2.60
C SER A 55 -2.69 0.36 -1.95
N TYR A 56 -2.41 -0.79 -2.58
CA TYR A 56 -1.41 -1.72 -2.11
C TYR A 56 0.02 -1.18 -2.24
N ASP A 57 0.31 -0.43 -3.30
CA ASP A 57 1.60 0.24 -3.50
C ASP A 57 1.87 1.26 -2.40
N GLN A 58 0.84 2.00 -1.98
CA GLN A 58 0.95 2.92 -0.85
C GLN A 58 1.28 2.18 0.45
N VAL A 59 0.63 1.04 0.72
CA VAL A 59 0.94 0.20 1.89
C VAL A 59 2.39 -0.31 1.83
N ILE A 60 2.86 -0.77 0.66
CA ILE A 60 4.22 -1.26 0.47
C ILE A 60 5.25 -0.14 0.67
N SER A 61 4.96 1.08 0.23
CA SER A 61 5.84 2.24 0.42
C SER A 61 6.01 2.61 1.90
N ILE A 62 4.98 2.36 2.72
CA ILE A 62 5.00 2.60 4.16
C ILE A 62 5.70 1.44 4.89
N ASN A 63 5.33 0.19 4.58
CA ASN A 63 5.92 -0.99 5.18
C ASN A 63 6.05 -2.13 4.14
N PRO A 64 7.27 -2.37 3.62
CA PRO A 64 7.50 -3.39 2.60
C PRO A 64 7.60 -4.81 3.17
N TYR A 65 7.37 -5.02 4.47
CA TYR A 65 7.45 -6.31 5.16
C TYR A 65 6.09 -6.88 5.58
N ILE A 66 5.01 -6.46 4.92
CA ILE A 66 3.66 -7.00 5.17
C ILE A 66 3.38 -8.07 4.10
N SER A 67 3.50 -9.36 4.43
CA SER A 67 3.27 -10.44 3.44
C SER A 67 1.86 -10.38 2.81
N GLU A 68 0.85 -10.01 3.61
CA GLU A 68 -0.54 -9.90 3.18
C GLU A 68 -0.74 -8.93 2.00
N VAL A 69 -0.01 -7.80 1.96
CA VAL A 69 -0.21 -6.79 0.91
C VAL A 69 0.22 -7.31 -0.45
N TYR A 70 1.35 -8.02 -0.51
CA TYR A 70 1.84 -8.61 -1.77
C TYR A 70 0.89 -9.71 -2.24
N ARG A 71 0.39 -10.54 -1.33
CA ARG A 71 -0.63 -11.54 -1.67
C ARG A 71 -1.93 -10.90 -2.19
N ALA A 72 -2.34 -9.77 -1.63
CA ALA A 72 -3.54 -9.06 -2.10
C ALA A 72 -3.32 -8.39 -3.47
N ARG A 73 -2.15 -7.77 -3.67
CA ARG A 73 -1.77 -7.14 -4.95
C ARG A 73 -1.61 -8.17 -6.06
N SER A 74 -1.06 -9.36 -5.76
CA SER A 74 -0.95 -10.45 -6.74
C SER A 74 -2.30 -10.92 -7.28
N LEU A 75 -3.35 -10.90 -6.45
CA LEU A 75 -4.72 -11.24 -6.91
C LEU A 75 -5.24 -10.21 -7.92
N SER A 76 -4.95 -8.93 -7.70
CA SER A 76 -5.34 -7.85 -8.63
C SER A 76 -4.54 -7.90 -9.93
N TYR A 77 -3.23 -8.15 -9.86
CA TYR A 77 -2.42 -8.41 -11.06
C TYR A 77 -2.92 -9.63 -11.84
N SER A 78 -3.26 -10.73 -11.14
CA SER A 78 -3.81 -11.94 -11.76
C SER A 78 -5.14 -11.66 -12.49
N ALA A 79 -6.04 -10.90 -11.87
CA ALA A 79 -7.31 -10.51 -12.47
C ALA A 79 -7.15 -9.67 -13.75
N LEU A 80 -6.07 -8.89 -13.84
CA LEU A 80 -5.70 -8.11 -15.03
C LEU A 80 -4.89 -8.92 -16.07
N GLY A 81 -4.51 -10.17 -15.77
CA GLY A 81 -3.68 -11.01 -16.64
C GLY A 81 -2.17 -10.75 -16.53
N TYR A 82 -1.74 -9.91 -15.59
CA TYR A 82 -0.33 -9.61 -15.28
C TYR A 82 0.29 -10.71 -14.44
N LEU A 83 0.45 -11.89 -15.03
CA LEU A 83 0.85 -13.11 -14.31
C LEU A 83 2.29 -13.06 -13.80
N ALA A 84 3.20 -12.38 -14.50
CA ALA A 84 4.60 -12.26 -14.08
C ALA A 84 4.72 -11.43 -12.79
N GLU A 85 4.01 -10.31 -12.73
CA GLU A 85 3.91 -9.42 -11.59
C GLU A 85 3.22 -10.12 -10.40
N ALA A 86 2.13 -10.84 -10.66
CA ALA A 86 1.46 -11.64 -9.65
C ALA A 86 2.39 -12.70 -9.03
N MET A 87 3.15 -13.42 -9.85
CA MET A 87 4.13 -14.41 -9.37
C MET A 87 5.25 -13.77 -8.55
N ALA A 88 5.77 -12.62 -9.00
CA ALA A 88 6.80 -11.89 -8.26
C ALA A 88 6.30 -11.45 -6.87
N ASP A 89 5.05 -10.98 -6.78
CA ASP A 89 4.43 -10.60 -5.52
C ASP A 89 4.21 -11.80 -4.59
N LEU A 90 3.76 -12.94 -5.11
CA LEU A 90 3.62 -14.16 -4.32
C LEU A 90 4.97 -14.65 -3.78
N GLN A 91 6.01 -14.61 -4.62
CA GLN A 91 7.37 -14.95 -4.17
C GLN A 91 7.85 -13.99 -3.09
N ARG A 92 7.54 -12.69 -3.23
CA ARG A 92 7.88 -11.70 -2.22
C ARG A 92 7.14 -11.97 -0.91
N ALA A 93 5.85 -12.28 -0.95
CA ALA A 93 5.06 -12.65 0.22
C ALA A 93 5.67 -13.85 0.97
N MET A 94 6.04 -14.91 0.24
CA MET A 94 6.68 -16.11 0.80
C MET A 94 8.06 -15.84 1.40
N SER A 95 8.77 -14.80 0.95
CA SER A 95 10.08 -14.42 1.50
C SER A 95 10.00 -13.63 2.81
N ILE A 96 8.81 -13.11 3.14
CA ILE A 96 8.55 -12.26 4.32
C ILE A 96 7.98 -13.10 5.48
N ASP A 97 7.17 -14.11 5.17
CA ASP A 97 6.60 -15.06 6.13
C ASP A 97 7.69 -15.92 6.81
#